data_AF-A0A973JHZ0-F1
#
_entry.id   AF-A0A973JHZ0-F1
#
_cell.length_a   1.000
_cell.length_b   1.000
_cell.length_c   1.000
_cell.angle_alpha   90.00
_cell.angle_beta   90.00
_cell.angle_gamma   90.00
#
_symmetry.space_group_name_H-M   'P 1'
#
loop_
_entity.id
_entity.type
_entity.pdbx_description
1 polymer ?
#
loop_
_entity_poly.entity_id
_entity_poly.type
_entity_poly.pdbx_seq_one_letter_code
_entity_poly.pdbx_strand_id
1 'polypeptide(L)'
;MPRQLPLPADPTIRALVQAQRGVSRRSVLAGGAGLAGVSALLAACGTGGTSSGPSATGPVADLSETEKLVRWANWTLYLDYDEDTQAYPTLVEFTAQTGIEVDYAEDIEDNDS
;
A
#
# COMPACT_ATOMS: atom_id res chain seq x y z
N MET A 1 10.63 39.11 -25.33
CA MET A 1 12.10 39.11 -25.47
C MET A 1 12.71 38.82 -24.10
N PRO A 2 13.33 37.66 -23.82
CA PRO A 2 13.99 37.45 -22.53
C PRO A 2 15.23 38.34 -22.46
N ARG A 3 15.28 39.21 -21.46
CA ARG A 3 16.40 40.13 -21.22
C ARG A 3 17.60 39.33 -20.71
N GLN A 4 18.55 39.02 -21.58
CA GLN A 4 19.83 38.43 -21.17
C GLN A 4 20.66 39.51 -20.45
N LEU A 5 20.77 39.41 -19.13
CA LEU A 5 21.64 40.27 -18.34
C LEU A 5 23.09 39.85 -18.57
N PRO A 6 24.02 40.76 -18.90
CA PRO A 6 25.42 40.43 -19.14
C PRO A 6 26.06 39.85 -17.87
N LEU A 7 26.97 38.87 -18.06
CA LEU A 7 27.68 38.26 -16.94
C LEU A 7 28.64 39.27 -16.29
N PRO A 8 28.84 39.21 -14.95
CA PRO A 8 29.78 40.05 -14.24
C PRO A 8 31.21 39.97 -14.84
N ALA A 9 31.92 41.10 -14.84
CA ALA A 9 33.28 41.22 -15.36
C ALA A 9 34.33 40.61 -14.40
N ASP A 10 34.01 40.57 -13.11
CA ASP A 10 34.87 40.00 -12.08
C ASP A 10 34.91 38.45 -12.17
N PRO A 11 36.11 37.83 -12.21
CA PRO A 11 36.26 36.39 -12.39
C PRO A 11 35.75 35.58 -11.18
N THR A 12 35.88 36.12 -9.98
CA THR A 12 35.42 35.49 -8.73
C THR A 12 33.90 35.52 -8.65
N ILE A 13 33.28 36.65 -8.98
CA ILE A 13 31.81 36.78 -9.05
C ILE A 13 31.25 35.89 -10.16
N ARG A 14 31.94 35.81 -11.30
CA ARG A 14 31.53 34.93 -12.40
C ARG A 14 31.58 33.45 -12.02
N ALA A 15 32.62 33.01 -11.30
CA ALA A 15 32.73 31.64 -10.80
C ALA A 15 31.62 31.31 -9.80
N LEU A 16 31.30 32.24 -8.89
CA LEU A 16 30.19 32.07 -7.93
C LEU A 16 28.82 31.99 -8.61
N VAL A 17 28.55 32.84 -9.61
CA VAL A 17 27.30 32.79 -10.38
C VAL A 17 27.19 31.51 -11.22
N GLN A 18 28.30 31.00 -11.75
CA GLN A 18 28.31 29.72 -12.48
C GLN A 18 28.13 28.53 -11.54
N ALA A 19 28.75 28.55 -10.36
CA ALA A 19 28.56 27.54 -9.32
C ALA A 19 27.12 27.51 -8.78
N GLN A 20 26.50 28.67 -8.59
CA GLN A 20 25.08 28.78 -8.21
C GLN A 20 24.10 28.40 -9.34
N ARG A 21 24.54 28.43 -10.60
CA ARG A 21 23.80 27.88 -11.75
C ARG A 21 24.07 26.39 -11.96
N GLY A 22 24.98 25.79 -11.19
CA GLY A 22 25.26 24.37 -11.16
C GLY A 22 24.23 23.63 -10.33
N VAL A 23 23.64 22.60 -10.94
CA VAL A 23 22.51 21.79 -10.44
C VAL A 23 21.14 22.44 -10.63
N SER A 24 20.63 22.31 -11.86
CA SER A 24 19.20 22.45 -12.15
C SER A 24 18.50 21.09 -12.10
N ARG A 25 17.18 21.06 -11.89
CA ARG A 25 16.38 19.82 -12.00
C ARG A 25 16.63 19.07 -13.33
N ARG A 26 16.87 19.83 -14.41
CA ARG A 26 17.18 19.30 -15.74
C ARG A 26 18.57 18.66 -15.81
N SER A 27 19.59 19.19 -15.12
CA SER A 27 20.93 18.58 -15.09
C SER A 27 20.99 17.33 -14.23
N VAL A 28 20.11 17.20 -13.22
CA VAL A 28 19.93 15.95 -12.46
C VAL A 28 19.29 14.86 -13.32
N LEU A 29 18.24 15.21 -14.09
CA LEU A 29 17.56 14.29 -15.00
C LEU A 29 18.41 13.91 -16.22
N ALA A 30 19.17 14.86 -16.79
CA ALA A 30 20.02 14.62 -17.97
C ALA A 30 21.41 14.06 -17.61
N GLY A 31 21.86 14.19 -16.37
CA GLY A 31 23.23 13.93 -15.93
C GLY A 31 23.55 12.48 -15.56
N GLY A 32 22.75 11.49 -15.99
CA GLY A 32 23.10 10.07 -16.04
C GLY A 32 23.34 9.33 -14.71
N ALA A 33 23.60 10.02 -13.60
CA ALA A 33 23.86 9.42 -12.29
C ALA A 33 22.60 8.77 -11.67
N GLY A 34 21.41 9.13 -12.15
CA GLY A 34 20.15 8.54 -11.68
C GLY A 34 19.90 7.13 -12.21
N LEU A 35 20.27 6.81 -13.45
CA LEU A 35 19.80 5.55 -14.07
C LEU A 35 20.49 4.30 -13.49
N ALA A 36 21.78 4.37 -13.19
CA ALA A 36 22.53 3.25 -12.61
C ALA A 36 22.33 3.11 -11.09
N GLY A 37 22.15 4.21 -10.35
CA GLY A 37 21.93 4.18 -8.90
C GLY A 37 20.48 3.86 -8.51
N VAL A 38 19.51 4.38 -9.25
CA VAL A 38 18.08 4.15 -8.95
C VAL A 38 17.66 2.71 -9.23
N SER A 39 18.20 2.08 -10.28
CA SER A 39 17.92 0.66 -10.56
C SER A 39 18.42 -0.30 -9.47
N ALA A 40 19.61 -0.04 -8.91
CA ALA A 40 20.14 -0.81 -7.78
C ALA A 40 19.34 -0.59 -6.48
N LEU A 41 18.84 0.63 -6.24
CA LEU A 41 17.97 0.93 -5.10
C LEU A 41 16.56 0.33 -5.27
N LEU A 42 16.02 0.28 -6.49
CA LEU A 42 14.73 -0.38 -6.77
C LEU A 42 14.80 -1.90 -6.56
N ALA A 43 15.91 -2.54 -6.94
CA ALA A 43 16.10 -3.98 -6.72
C ALA A 43 16.22 -4.34 -5.23
N ALA A 44 16.68 -3.40 -4.39
CA ALA A 44 16.78 -3.59 -2.93
C ALA A 44 15.45 -3.37 -2.19
N CYS A 45 14.47 -2.70 -2.81
CA CYS A 45 13.11 -2.51 -2.26
C CYS A 45 12.05 -3.42 -2.90
N GLY A 46 12.42 -4.20 -3.93
CA GLY A 46 11.54 -5.22 -4.49
C GLY A 46 11.39 -6.36 -3.49
N THR A 47 10.22 -6.49 -2.87
CA THR A 47 9.88 -7.72 -2.17
C THR A 47 9.98 -8.84 -3.20
N GLY A 48 10.78 -9.87 -2.91
CA GLY A 48 10.86 -11.04 -3.79
C GLY A 48 9.44 -11.54 -3.99
N GLY A 49 8.94 -11.46 -5.22
CA GLY A 49 7.60 -11.93 -5.53
C GLY A 49 7.52 -13.38 -5.09
N THR A 50 6.72 -13.66 -4.07
CA THR A 50 6.37 -15.03 -3.75
C THR A 50 5.64 -15.52 -4.97
N SER A 51 6.30 -16.32 -5.79
CA SER A 51 5.61 -17.14 -6.77
C SER A 51 4.61 -17.93 -5.95
N SER A 52 3.34 -17.51 -5.96
CA SER A 52 2.23 -18.33 -5.52
C SER A 52 2.44 -19.64 -6.26
N GLY A 53 2.85 -20.68 -5.53
CA GLY A 53 2.97 -22.02 -6.08
C GLY A 53 1.65 -22.33 -6.78
N PRO A 54 1.65 -23.21 -7.81
CA PRO A 54 0.45 -23.48 -8.59
C PRO A 54 -0.72 -23.68 -7.62
N SER A 55 -1.67 -22.73 -7.64
CA SER A 55 -2.87 -22.84 -6.82
C SER A 55 -3.43 -24.21 -7.11
N ALA A 56 -3.69 -25.00 -6.07
CA ALA A 56 -4.25 -26.33 -6.23
C ALA A 56 -5.53 -26.19 -7.08
N THR A 57 -5.40 -26.45 -8.38
CA THR A 57 -6.46 -26.17 -9.34
C THR A 57 -7.27 -27.45 -9.40
N GLY A 58 -8.11 -27.61 -8.39
CA GLY A 58 -9.00 -28.74 -8.22
C GLY A 58 -10.18 -28.34 -7.33
N PRO A 59 -11.29 -29.08 -7.40
CA PRO A 59 -12.41 -28.85 -6.48
C PRO A 59 -11.91 -28.99 -5.04
N VAL A 60 -12.21 -27.98 -4.23
CA VAL A 60 -11.98 -28.02 -2.79
C VAL A 60 -12.98 -29.01 -2.19
N ALA A 61 -12.57 -29.78 -1.19
CA ALA A 61 -13.49 -30.65 -0.47
C ALA A 61 -14.59 -29.80 0.17
N ASP A 62 -15.84 -30.17 -0.04
CA ASP A 62 -16.96 -29.57 0.68
C ASP A 62 -16.98 -30.13 2.11
N LEU A 63 -16.75 -29.25 3.08
CA LEU A 63 -16.74 -29.59 4.51
C LEU A 63 -17.96 -29.02 5.23
N SER A 64 -18.93 -28.44 4.51
CA SER A 64 -20.07 -27.74 5.11
C SER A 64 -20.96 -28.64 5.99
N GLU A 65 -20.94 -29.96 5.78
CA GLU A 65 -21.64 -30.92 6.63
C GLU A 65 -21.03 -31.03 8.03
N THR A 66 -19.70 -30.94 8.14
CA THR A 66 -18.94 -31.18 9.38
C THR A 66 -18.37 -29.91 10.01
N GLU A 67 -17.98 -28.93 9.19
CA GLU A 67 -17.42 -27.65 9.62
C GLU A 67 -18.53 -26.60 9.72
N LYS A 68 -19.06 -26.43 10.93
CA LYS A 68 -20.11 -25.45 11.24
C LYS A 68 -19.49 -24.13 11.72
N LEU A 69 -18.73 -23.50 10.83
CA LEU A 69 -18.05 -22.23 11.10
C LEU A 69 -18.29 -21.25 9.94
N VAL A 70 -18.62 -20.00 10.28
CA VAL A 70 -18.65 -18.88 9.34
C VAL A 70 -17.64 -17.83 9.80
N ARG A 71 -16.76 -17.43 8.87
CA ARG A 71 -15.85 -16.30 9.04
C ARG A 71 -16.41 -15.09 8.33
N TRP A 72 -16.61 -13.99 9.05
CA TRP A 72 -17.21 -12.78 8.51
C TRP A 72 -16.33 -11.56 8.78
N ALA A 73 -16.01 -10.85 7.71
CA ALA A 73 -15.34 -9.56 7.63
C ALA A 73 -16.35 -8.46 7.25
N ASN A 74 -16.44 -7.37 8.01
CA ASN A 74 -17.21 -6.16 7.64
C ASN A 74 -16.38 -4.88 7.84
N TRP A 75 -16.87 -3.77 7.28
CA TRP A 75 -16.50 -2.44 7.79
C TRP A 75 -17.01 -2.24 9.22
N THR A 76 -16.35 -1.36 9.96
CA THR A 76 -16.78 -0.99 11.32
C THR A 76 -18.23 -0.51 11.34
N LEU A 77 -18.97 -0.82 12.41
CA LEU A 77 -20.35 -0.37 12.68
C LEU A 77 -21.45 -1.00 11.80
N TYR A 78 -21.16 -2.04 11.02
CA TYR A 78 -22.18 -2.72 10.20
C TYR A 78 -23.04 -3.72 10.98
N LEU A 79 -22.54 -4.25 12.09
CA LEU A 79 -23.30 -5.12 13.00
C LEU A 79 -23.67 -4.38 14.28
N ASP A 80 -24.71 -4.88 14.92
CA ASP A 80 -25.18 -4.42 16.21
C ASP A 80 -24.16 -4.74 17.30
N TYR A 81 -23.54 -3.72 17.88
CA TYR A 81 -22.65 -3.87 19.03
C TYR A 81 -23.35 -3.37 20.29
N ASP A 82 -23.43 -4.23 21.29
CA ASP A 82 -23.96 -3.89 22.61
C ASP A 82 -22.78 -3.53 23.54
N GLU A 83 -22.70 -2.26 23.96
CA GLU A 83 -21.59 -1.75 24.77
C GLU A 83 -21.57 -2.30 26.20
N ASP A 84 -22.73 -2.69 26.75
CA ASP A 84 -22.85 -3.19 28.12
C ASP A 84 -22.36 -4.64 28.24
N THR A 85 -22.69 -5.46 27.24
CA THR A 85 -22.32 -6.88 27.17
C THR A 85 -21.06 -7.14 26.35
N GLN A 86 -20.59 -6.12 25.62
CA GLN A 86 -19.45 -6.20 24.70
C GLN A 86 -19.60 -7.29 23.64
N ALA A 87 -20.84 -7.52 23.18
CA ALA A 87 -21.18 -8.59 22.26
C ALA A 87 -21.94 -8.05 21.04
N TYR A 88 -22.10 -8.93 20.04
CA TYR A 88 -22.94 -8.68 18.86
C TYR A 88 -24.22 -9.51 18.96
N PRO A 89 -25.34 -8.98 19.47
CA PRO A 89 -26.55 -9.77 19.77
C PRO A 89 -27.08 -10.56 18.57
N THR A 90 -27.06 -10.00 17.37
CA THR A 90 -27.49 -10.70 16.15
C THR A 90 -26.61 -11.91 15.86
N LEU A 91 -25.29 -11.83 16.07
CA LEU A 91 -24.39 -12.98 15.88
C LEU A 91 -24.59 -14.04 16.96
N VAL A 92 -24.80 -13.62 18.21
CA VAL A 92 -25.12 -14.53 19.32
C VAL A 92 -26.41 -15.30 19.01
N GLU A 93 -27.44 -14.60 18.56
CA GLU A 93 -28.71 -15.21 18.19
C GLU A 93 -28.56 -16.13 16.97
N PHE A 94 -27.79 -15.72 15.95
CA PHE A 94 -27.49 -16.56 14.80
C PHE A 94 -26.84 -17.89 15.20
N THR A 95 -25.81 -17.86 16.05
CA THR A 95 -25.16 -19.07 16.55
C THR A 95 -26.13 -19.92 17.37
N ALA A 96 -26.96 -19.30 18.21
CA ALA A 96 -27.96 -20.02 19.01
C ALA A 96 -29.02 -20.72 18.15
N GLN A 97 -29.50 -20.07 17.08
CA GLN A 97 -30.53 -20.62 16.19
C GLN A 97 -30.01 -21.70 15.25
N THR A 98 -28.77 -21.57 14.78
CA THR A 98 -28.22 -22.43 13.71
C THR A 98 -27.26 -23.50 14.21
N GLY A 99 -26.66 -23.30 15.38
CA GLY A 99 -25.53 -24.09 15.85
C GLY A 99 -24.24 -23.86 15.07
N ILE A 100 -24.17 -22.82 14.24
CA ILE A 100 -22.98 -22.43 13.48
C ILE A 100 -22.17 -21.43 14.30
N GLU A 101 -20.90 -21.73 14.52
CA GLU A 101 -19.95 -20.83 15.17
C GLU A 101 -19.63 -19.65 14.25
N VAL A 102 -19.46 -18.47 14.84
CA VAL A 102 -19.13 -17.24 14.12
C VAL A 102 -17.77 -16.73 14.58
N ASP A 103 -16.88 -16.51 13.62
CA ASP A 103 -15.61 -15.82 13.77
C ASP A 103 -15.72 -14.49 13.00
N TYR A 104 -15.90 -13.39 13.75
CA TYR A 104 -16.23 -12.07 13.21
C TYR A 104 -15.08 -11.08 13.41
N ALA A 105 -14.80 -10.31 12.37
CA ALA A 105 -13.82 -9.23 12.38
C ALA A 105 -14.34 -7.98 11.64
N GLU A 106 -13.94 -6.81 12.14
CA GLU A 106 -14.06 -5.52 11.45
C GLU A 106 -12.75 -5.21 10.74
N ASP A 107 -12.40 -5.95 9.68
CA ASP A 107 -11.08 -5.95 9.02
C ASP A 107 -11.08 -5.34 7.61
N ILE A 108 -12.20 -4.76 7.18
CA ILE A 108 -12.28 -4.05 5.90
C ILE A 108 -11.96 -2.56 6.14
N GLU A 109 -10.95 -2.05 5.43
CA GLU A 109 -10.46 -0.66 5.58
C GLU A 109 -11.00 0.29 4.49
N ASP A 110 -11.10 -0.16 3.24
CA ASP A 110 -11.44 0.67 2.06
C ASP A 110 -12.11 -0.20 0.96
N ASN A 111 -12.81 0.44 0.03
CA ASN A 111 -13.36 -0.10 -1.20
C ASN A 111 -12.44 0.08 -2.43
N ASP A 112 -11.47 0.99 -2.37
CA ASP A 112 -10.58 1.28 -3.50
C ASP A 112 -9.29 0.44 -3.40
N SER A 113 -9.10 -0.49 -4.36
CA SER A 113 -7.94 -1.39 -4.48
C SER A 113 -6.90 -0.88 -5.48
#